data_AF-A0A401IIA0-F1
#
_entry.id   AF-A0A401IIA0-F1
#
_cell.length_a   1.000
_cell.length_b   1.000
_cell.length_c   1.000
_cell.angle_alpha   90.00
_cell.angle_beta   90.00
_cell.angle_gamma   90.00
#
_symmetry.space_group_name_H-M   'P 1'
#
loop_
_entity.id
_entity.type
_entity.pdbx_description
1 polymer ?
#
loop_
_entity_poly.entity_id
_entity_poly.type
_entity_poly.pdbx_seq_one_letter_code
_entity_poly.pdbx_strand_id
1 'polypeptide(L)'
;MSINIREQFNQYPPDMQQWLINQEKTKLIRIETALKKGKNLYQELEKKGEGKWLFETIKILGQYLEKLPQKNSLFEEVSSDYIFQVWELLENDSELNQLISQVETRYQELLRL
;
A
#
# COMPACT_ATOMS: atom_id res chain seq x y z
N MET A 1 -6.60 24.08 4.49
CA MET A 1 -5.29 24.45 3.91
C MET A 1 -4.62 23.14 3.60
N SER A 2 -4.47 22.79 2.31
CA SER A 2 -3.72 21.60 1.93
C SER A 2 -2.27 21.82 2.29
N ILE A 3 -1.67 20.90 3.06
CA ILE A 3 -0.25 20.97 3.38
C ILE A 3 0.53 20.69 2.09
N ASN A 4 1.57 21.48 1.83
CA ASN A 4 2.51 21.15 0.77
C ASN A 4 3.47 20.07 1.30
N ILE A 5 3.11 18.80 1.09
CA ILE A 5 3.88 17.63 1.56
C ILE A 5 5.34 17.70 1.13
N ARG A 6 5.62 18.20 -0.07
CA ARG A 6 7.00 18.32 -0.58
C ARG A 6 7.79 19.38 0.19
N GLU A 7 7.17 20.50 0.56
CA GLU A 7 7.82 21.51 1.40
C GLU A 7 8.11 21.00 2.80
N GLN A 8 7.18 20.26 3.42
CA GLN A 8 7.43 19.62 4.72
C GLN A 8 8.52 18.56 4.63
N PHE A 9 8.49 17.73 3.59
CA PHE A 9 9.48 16.68 3.39
C PHE A 9 10.90 17.25 3.22
N ASN A 10 11.05 18.38 2.53
CA ASN A 10 12.32 19.06 2.34
C ASN A 10 12.93 19.62 3.64
N GLN A 11 12.17 19.70 4.74
CA GLN A 11 12.69 20.11 6.05
C GLN A 11 13.48 19.00 6.76
N TYR A 12 13.31 17.74 6.35
CA TYR A 12 14.05 16.62 6.94
C TYR A 12 15.48 16.54 6.40
N PRO A 13 16.45 16.03 7.19
CA PRO A 13 17.79 15.71 6.68
C PRO A 13 17.75 14.71 5.50
N PRO A 14 18.70 14.76 4.55
CA PRO A 14 18.71 13.87 3.38
C PRO A 14 18.61 12.37 3.72
N ASP A 15 19.28 11.91 4.79
CA ASP A 15 19.21 10.51 5.22
C ASP A 15 17.80 10.12 5.69
N MET A 16 17.13 11.03 6.40
CA MET A 16 15.75 10.83 6.86
C MET A 16 14.75 10.88 5.69
N GLN A 17 14.97 11.77 4.73
CA GLN A 17 14.21 11.80 3.48
C GLN A 17 14.28 10.45 2.75
N GLN A 18 15.50 9.94 2.54
CA GLN A 18 15.71 8.63 1.91
C GLN A 18 15.06 7.50 2.71
N TRP A 19 15.20 7.53 4.04
CA TRP A 19 14.58 6.54 4.91
C TRP A 19 13.06 6.52 4.79
N LEU A 20 12.39 7.68 4.85
CA LEU A 20 10.92 7.80 4.72
C LEU A 20 10.42 7.28 3.37
N ILE A 21 11.11 7.66 2.29
CA ILE A 21 10.79 7.18 0.94
C ILE A 21 10.94 5.67 0.85
N ASN A 22 12.05 5.12 1.34
CA ASN A 22 12.31 3.68 1.30
C ASN A 22 11.34 2.88 2.17
N GLN A 23 10.93 3.43 3.31
CA GLN A 23 9.91 2.83 4.16
C GLN A 23 8.57 2.72 3.42
N GLU A 24 8.12 3.79 2.78
CA GLU A 24 6.86 3.80 2.04
C GLU A 24 6.92 2.87 0.83
N LYS A 25 8.03 2.88 0.07
CA LYS A 25 8.26 1.93 -1.03
C LYS A 25 8.14 0.48 -0.54
N THR A 26 8.83 0.15 0.55
CA THR A 26 8.82 -1.18 1.14
C THR A 26 7.41 -1.60 1.55
N LYS A 27 6.62 -0.67 2.12
CA LYS A 27 5.23 -0.91 2.50
C LYS A 27 4.37 -1.26 1.28
N LEU A 28 4.46 -0.48 0.21
CA LEU A 28 3.71 -0.72 -1.01
C LEU A 28 4.06 -2.07 -1.65
N ILE A 29 5.35 -2.40 -1.74
CA ILE A 29 5.81 -3.71 -2.25
C ILE A 29 5.26 -4.86 -1.40
N ARG A 30 5.26 -4.70 -0.07
CA ARG A 30 4.70 -5.72 0.85
C ARG A 30 3.20 -5.91 0.67
N ILE A 31 2.45 -4.83 0.47
CA ILE A 31 1.00 -4.87 0.19
C ILE A 31 0.73 -5.62 -1.12
N GLU A 32 1.46 -5.30 -2.19
CA GLU A 32 1.33 -5.98 -3.49
C GLU A 32 1.69 -7.47 -3.40
N THR A 33 2.76 -7.78 -2.69
CA THR A 33 3.22 -9.16 -2.46
C THR A 33 2.18 -9.95 -1.66
N ALA A 34 1.66 -9.37 -0.58
CA ALA A 34 0.61 -9.96 0.24
C ALA A 34 -0.67 -10.19 -0.58
N LEU A 35 -1.08 -9.24 -1.42
CA LEU A 35 -2.23 -9.39 -2.30
C LEU A 35 -2.05 -10.54 -3.29
N LYS A 36 -0.89 -10.62 -3.94
CA LYS A 36 -0.57 -11.70 -4.88
C LYS A 36 -0.59 -13.06 -4.19
N LYS A 37 0.06 -13.17 -3.02
CA LYS A 37 0.07 -14.39 -2.20
C LYS A 37 -1.33 -14.78 -1.74
N GLY A 38 -2.10 -13.81 -1.25
CA GLY A 38 -3.47 -14.02 -0.79
C GLY A 38 -4.37 -14.52 -1.91
N LYS A 39 -4.31 -13.91 -3.11
CA LYS A 39 -5.06 -14.38 -4.29
C LYS A 39 -4.75 -15.84 -4.62
N ASN A 40 -3.47 -16.23 -4.60
CA ASN A 40 -3.07 -17.61 -4.88
C ASN A 40 -3.60 -18.57 -3.80
N LEU A 41 -3.43 -18.24 -2.51
CA LEU A 41 -3.93 -19.06 -1.40
C LEU A 41 -5.46 -19.18 -1.42
N TYR A 42 -6.16 -18.11 -1.77
CA TYR A 42 -7.61 -18.10 -1.83
C TYR A 42 -8.13 -19.01 -2.93
N GLN A 43 -7.47 -19.08 -4.09
CA GLN A 43 -7.84 -20.03 -5.16
C GLN A 43 -7.76 -21.50 -4.70
N GLU A 44 -6.91 -21.82 -3.73
CA GLU A 44 -6.80 -23.16 -3.14
C GLU A 44 -7.87 -23.42 -2.07
N LEU A 45 -8.18 -22.41 -1.24
CA LEU A 45 -9.14 -22.50 -0.14
C LEU A 45 -10.60 -22.38 -0.59
N GLU A 46 -10.87 -21.62 -1.65
CA GLU A 46 -12.21 -21.44 -2.22
C GLU A 46 -12.79 -22.79 -2.67
N LYS A 47 -11.93 -23.68 -3.20
CA LYS A 47 -12.31 -25.06 -3.55
C LYS A 47 -12.79 -25.89 -2.35
N LYS A 48 -12.47 -25.46 -1.13
CA LYS A 48 -12.85 -26.11 0.14
C LYS A 48 -14.00 -25.38 0.85
N GLY A 49 -14.51 -24.28 0.28
CA GLY A 49 -15.53 -23.44 0.93
C GLY A 49 -15.01 -22.68 2.16
N GLU A 50 -13.69 -22.55 2.28
CA GLU A 50 -13.00 -21.85 3.38
C GLU A 50 -12.45 -20.50 2.91
N GLY A 51 -11.94 -19.68 3.84
CA GLY A 51 -11.17 -18.49 3.47
C GLY A 51 -11.96 -17.17 3.37
N LYS A 52 -13.12 -17.05 4.02
CA LYS A 52 -13.88 -15.78 4.08
C LYS A 52 -13.02 -14.59 4.54
N TRP A 53 -12.23 -14.77 5.61
CA TRP A 53 -11.31 -13.74 6.09
C TRP A 53 -10.25 -13.38 5.04
N LEU A 54 -9.73 -14.37 4.31
CA LEU A 54 -8.73 -14.18 3.26
C LEU A 54 -9.33 -13.39 2.07
N PHE A 55 -10.56 -13.70 1.68
CA PHE A 55 -11.29 -12.96 0.66
C PHE A 55 -11.49 -11.49 1.04
N GLU A 56 -11.97 -11.22 2.25
CA GLU A 56 -12.16 -9.84 2.74
C GLU A 56 -10.83 -9.07 2.77
N THR A 57 -9.76 -9.74 3.18
CA THR A 57 -8.42 -9.17 3.21
C THR A 57 -7.88 -8.86 1.80
N ILE A 58 -8.04 -9.78 0.83
CA ILE A 58 -7.69 -9.55 -0.58
C ILE A 58 -8.47 -8.36 -1.14
N LYS A 59 -9.77 -8.26 -0.82
CA LYS A 59 -10.63 -7.17 -1.28
C LYS A 59 -10.13 -5.82 -0.76
N ILE A 60 -9.84 -5.72 0.53
CA ILE A 60 -9.34 -4.48 1.16
C ILE A 60 -8.01 -4.05 0.55
N LEU A 61 -7.07 -5.00 0.37
CA LEU A 61 -5.77 -4.74 -0.26
C LEU A 61 -5.92 -4.29 -1.72
N GLY A 62 -6.80 -4.95 -2.48
CA GLY A 62 -7.09 -4.59 -3.87
C GLY A 62 -7.69 -3.19 -4.00
N GLN A 63 -8.71 -2.89 -3.19
CA GLN A 63 -9.37 -1.58 -3.18
C GLN A 63 -8.39 -0.45 -2.86
N TYR A 64 -7.46 -0.69 -1.92
CA TYR A 64 -6.44 0.29 -1.60
C TYR A 64 -5.54 0.57 -2.80
N LEU A 65 -5.00 -0.47 -3.44
CA LEU A 65 -4.12 -0.31 -4.60
C LEU A 65 -4.83 0.31 -5.82
N GLU A 66 -6.12 0.02 -6.01
CA GLU A 66 -6.94 0.62 -7.09
C GLU A 66 -7.19 2.11 -6.89
N LYS A 67 -7.25 2.57 -5.63
CA LYS A 67 -7.40 4.00 -5.30
C LYS A 67 -6.08 4.77 -5.44
N LEU A 68 -4.93 4.10 -5.42
CA LEU A 68 -3.64 4.77 -5.59
C LEU A 68 -3.45 5.33 -7.02
N PRO A 69 -2.58 6.34 -7.20
CA PRO A 69 -2.21 6.80 -8.53
C PRO A 69 -1.75 5.63 -9.41
N GLN A 70 -2.04 5.68 -10.71
CA GLN A 70 -1.52 4.66 -11.61
C GLN A 70 0.00 4.78 -11.71
N LYS A 71 0.70 3.66 -11.47
CA LYS A 71 2.14 3.59 -11.71
C LYS A 71 2.38 3.70 -13.22
N ASN A 72 2.99 4.81 -13.65
CA ASN A 72 3.41 4.97 -15.05
C ASN A 72 4.60 4.08 -15.45
N SER A 73 5.16 3.29 -14.51
CA SER A 73 6.34 2.46 -14.75
C SER A 73 5.99 0.98 -14.81
N LEU A 74 6.51 0.31 -15.86
CA LEU A 74 6.46 -1.13 -16.09
C LEU A 74 7.45 -1.93 -15.20
N PHE A 75 8.24 -1.27 -14.36
CA PHE A 75 9.31 -1.90 -13.60
C PHE A 75 9.11 -1.82 -12.08
N GLU A 76 9.65 -2.82 -11.39
CA GLU A 76 9.64 -3.10 -9.95
C GLU A 76 10.15 -1.95 -9.05
N GLU A 77 10.57 -0.83 -9.62
CA GLU A 77 10.98 0.37 -8.88
C GLU A 77 9.82 1.37 -8.74
N VAL A 78 9.29 1.43 -7.52
CA VAL A 78 8.47 2.56 -7.09
C VAL A 78 9.34 3.82 -7.07
N SER A 79 9.01 4.83 -7.88
CA SER A 79 9.76 6.09 -7.92
C SER A 79 9.47 6.97 -6.70
N SER A 80 10.39 7.87 -6.33
CA SER A 80 10.14 8.81 -5.24
C SER A 80 8.98 9.77 -5.55
N ASP A 81 8.81 10.16 -6.82
CA ASP A 81 7.66 10.97 -7.25
C ASP A 81 6.33 10.25 -7.10
N TYR A 82 6.30 8.94 -7.32
CA TYR A 82 5.10 8.15 -7.03
C TYR A 82 4.76 8.17 -5.54
N ILE A 83 5.78 8.09 -4.66
CA ILE A 83 5.56 8.17 -3.20
C ILE A 83 4.93 9.51 -2.81
N PHE A 84 5.40 10.63 -3.39
CA PHE A 84 4.78 11.93 -3.14
C PHE A 84 3.32 11.97 -3.58
N GLN A 85 2.98 11.44 -4.75
CA GLN A 85 1.59 11.38 -5.21
C GLN A 85 0.71 10.53 -4.28
N VAL A 86 1.25 9.43 -3.75
CA VAL A 86 0.55 8.58 -2.76
C VAL A 86 0.30 9.35 -1.47
N TRP A 87 1.30 10.04 -0.93
CA TRP A 87 1.14 10.84 0.29
C TRP A 87 0.16 12.00 0.08
N GLU A 88 0.26 12.70 -1.05
CA GLU A 88 -0.65 13.78 -1.42
C GLU A 88 -2.09 13.27 -1.51
N LEU A 89 -2.30 12.08 -2.06
CA LEU A 89 -3.62 11.47 -2.11
C LEU A 89 -4.12 11.06 -0.72
N LEU A 90 -3.27 10.45 0.12
CA LEU A 90 -3.64 10.03 1.48
C LEU A 90 -3.99 11.20 2.39
N GLU A 91 -3.37 12.36 2.21
CA GLU A 91 -3.70 13.56 2.98
C GLU A 91 -5.06 14.13 2.57
N ASN A 92 -5.39 14.07 1.27
CA ASN A 92 -6.58 14.68 0.72
C ASN A 92 -7.81 13.74 0.68
N ASP A 93 -7.63 12.43 0.81
CA ASP A 93 -8.70 11.43 0.82
C ASP A 93 -8.80 10.72 2.19
N SER A 94 -9.75 11.17 3.01
CA SER A 94 -10.01 10.60 4.34
C SER A 94 -10.46 9.14 4.30
N GLU A 95 -11.16 8.71 3.25
CA GLU A 95 -11.57 7.31 3.11
C GLU A 95 -10.37 6.43 2.80
N LEU A 96 -9.47 6.89 1.92
CA LEU A 96 -8.23 6.19 1.61
C LEU A 96 -7.31 6.12 2.85
N ASN A 97 -7.26 7.17 3.65
CA ASN A 97 -6.52 7.19 4.90
C ASN A 97 -7.09 6.21 5.94
N GLN A 98 -8.41 6.06 6.03
CA GLN A 98 -9.00 5.00 6.87
C GLN A 98 -8.73 3.59 6.31
N LEU A 99 -8.71 3.46 4.98
CA LEU A 99 -8.44 2.20 4.31
C LEU A 99 -7.00 1.71 4.54
N ILE A 100 -6.00 2.61 4.55
CA ILE A 100 -4.61 2.21 4.75
C ILE A 100 -4.37 1.60 6.15
N SER A 101 -5.05 2.08 7.20
CA SER A 101 -4.94 1.49 8.55
C SER A 101 -5.43 0.03 8.58
N GLN A 102 -6.48 -0.28 7.81
CA GLN A 102 -6.99 -1.65 7.69
C GLN A 102 -6.04 -2.54 6.88
N VAL A 103 -5.47 -1.98 5.81
CA VAL A 103 -4.46 -2.64 4.98
C VAL A 103 -3.23 -3.01 5.80
N GLU A 104 -2.72 -2.08 6.60
CA GLU A 104 -1.49 -2.25 7.39
C GLU A 104 -1.56 -3.42 8.37
N THR A 105 -2.73 -3.63 8.97
CA THR A 105 -2.97 -4.78 9.85
C THR A 105 -3.02 -6.08 9.05
N ARG A 106 -3.76 -6.08 7.94
CA ARG A 106 -4.10 -7.31 7.20
C ARG A 106 -2.98 -7.85 6.31
N TYR A 107 -2.15 -6.99 5.70
CA TYR A 107 -1.05 -7.48 4.86
C TYR A 107 0.03 -8.17 5.68
N GLN A 108 0.27 -7.72 6.93
CA GLN A 108 1.23 -8.34 7.84
C GLN A 108 0.79 -9.76 8.23
N GLU A 109 -0.51 -9.96 8.47
CA GLU A 109 -1.08 -11.29 8.75
C GLU A 109 -0.93 -12.22 7.53
N LEU A 110 -1.19 -11.71 6.33
CA LEU A 110 -1.02 -12.45 5.07
C LEU A 110 0.42 -12.88 4.79
N LEU A 111 1.40 -12.03 5.11
CA LEU A 111 2.81 -12.36 4.90
C LEU A 111 3.28 -13.51 5.82
N ARG A 112 2.61 -13.73 6.97
CA ARG A 112 2.93 -14.79 7.94
C ARG A 112 2.36 -16.16 7.59
N LEU A 113 1.32 -16.24 6.75
CA LEU A 113 0.72 -17.48 6.26
C LEU A 113 1.64 -18.22 5.30
#